data_AF-A0A7Y5Q6T8-F1
#
_entry.id   AF-A0A7Y5Q6T8-F1
#
_cell.length_a   1.000
_cell.length_b   1.000
_cell.length_c   1.000
_cell.angle_alpha   90.00
_cell.angle_beta   90.00
_cell.angle_gamma   90.00
#
_symmetry.space_group_name_H-M   'P 1'
#
loop_
_entity.id
_entity.type
_entity.pdbx_description
1 polymer ?
#
loop_
_entity_poly.entity_id
_entity_poly.type
_entity_poly.pdbx_seq_one_letter_code
_entity_poly.pdbx_strand_id
1 'polypeptide(L)'
;MPRSLPGLWLIALFTAVCPALGQVEERAVRVDTGDILEVMVPRYPELSKPYPVSPTGGITLDLVGEVAVRGLTAPEIEALLERRLAEYLRYPQGVVV
;
A
#
# COMPACT_ATOMS: atom_id res chain seq x y z
N MET A 1 0.40 69.77 18.22
CA MET A 1 -0.44 68.88 17.40
C MET A 1 -0.31 67.45 17.91
N PRO A 2 -1.17 67.01 18.85
CA PRO A 2 -1.18 65.64 19.37
C PRO A 2 -2.04 64.73 18.49
N ARG A 3 -1.56 63.55 18.12
CA ARG A 3 -2.41 62.47 17.57
C ARG A 3 -2.29 61.25 18.49
N SER A 4 -3.35 61.04 19.24
CA SER A 4 -3.68 59.89 20.07
C SER A 4 -4.04 58.68 19.20
N LEU A 5 -3.71 57.47 19.68
CA LEU A 5 -4.66 56.44 20.13
C LEU A 5 -3.91 55.13 20.50
N PRO A 6 -4.12 54.57 21.71
CA PRO A 6 -3.57 53.28 22.13
C PRO A 6 -4.56 52.13 21.89
N GLY A 7 -4.03 50.93 21.69
CA GLY A 7 -4.70 49.66 22.02
C GLY A 7 -5.84 49.20 21.10
N LEU A 8 -5.59 48.11 20.37
CA LEU A 8 -6.61 47.09 20.15
C LEU A 8 -5.94 45.73 19.97
N TRP A 9 -5.87 45.01 21.08
CA TRP A 9 -5.65 43.58 21.16
C TRP A 9 -6.74 42.82 20.39
N LEU A 10 -6.37 41.63 19.90
CA LEU A 10 -7.24 40.48 19.62
C LEU A 10 -8.27 40.62 18.47
N ILE A 11 -7.84 40.18 17.28
CA ILE A 11 -8.71 39.48 16.32
C ILE A 11 -8.01 38.12 16.12
N ALA A 12 -8.32 37.06 16.87
CA ALA A 12 -9.55 36.26 16.82
C ALA A 12 -10.00 35.99 15.37
N LEU A 13 -9.41 34.98 14.72
CA LEU A 13 -10.18 33.92 14.06
C LEU A 13 -9.24 32.77 13.68
N PHE A 14 -8.97 31.91 14.66
CA PHE A 14 -8.39 30.59 14.46
C PHE A 14 -9.50 29.65 13.98
N THR A 15 -10.04 29.88 12.78
CA THR A 15 -10.97 28.91 12.16
C THR A 15 -10.14 27.78 11.60
N ALA A 16 -10.03 26.75 12.43
CA ALA A 16 -9.53 25.43 12.10
C ALA A 16 -10.12 24.99 10.76
N VAL A 17 -9.28 24.99 9.73
CA VAL A 17 -9.51 24.21 8.52
C VAL A 17 -9.56 22.76 9.01
N CYS A 18 -10.77 22.20 9.03
CA CYS A 18 -11.00 20.79 9.30
C CYS A 18 -10.11 19.98 8.35
N PRO A 19 -9.10 19.22 8.83
CA PRO A 19 -8.63 18.12 8.02
C PRO A 19 -9.71 17.05 8.21
N ALA A 20 -10.77 17.10 7.39
CA ALA A 20 -11.50 15.90 7.04
C ALA A 20 -10.60 15.05 6.14
N LEU A 21 -9.42 14.68 6.64
CA LEU A 21 -8.63 13.62 6.09
C LEU A 21 -9.42 12.38 6.44
N GLY A 22 -10.20 11.91 5.47
CA GLY A 22 -10.85 10.61 5.54
C GLY A 22 -9.83 9.62 6.04
N GLN A 23 -10.03 9.15 7.27
CA GLN A 23 -9.34 7.99 7.77
C GLN A 23 -9.85 6.88 6.85
N VAL A 24 -9.03 6.51 5.86
CA VAL A 24 -9.18 5.24 5.19
C VAL A 24 -8.99 4.23 6.31
N GLU A 25 -10.12 3.82 6.90
CA GLU A 25 -10.16 2.67 7.78
C GLU A 25 -9.64 1.55 6.90
N GLU A 26 -8.36 1.22 7.06
CA GLU A 26 -7.66 0.16 6.35
C GLU A 26 -8.27 -1.16 6.82
N ARG A 27 -9.54 -1.38 6.45
CA ARG A 27 -10.12 -2.71 6.45
C ARG A 27 -9.23 -3.47 5.53
N ALA A 28 -8.41 -4.32 6.13
CA ALA A 28 -7.46 -5.14 5.42
C ALA A 28 -8.22 -5.84 4.27
N VAL A 29 -8.07 -5.29 3.07
CA VAL A 29 -8.79 -5.75 1.90
C VAL A 29 -8.18 -7.10 1.58
N ARG A 30 -9.04 -8.11 1.59
CA ARG A 30 -8.64 -9.46 1.23
C ARG A 30 -8.77 -9.59 -0.27
N VAL A 31 -7.75 -10.16 -0.87
CA VAL A 31 -7.71 -10.47 -2.29
C VAL A 31 -8.68 -11.61 -2.58
N ASP A 32 -9.43 -11.50 -3.67
CA ASP A 32 -10.30 -12.56 -4.16
C ASP A 32 -10.02 -12.90 -5.63
N THR A 33 -10.69 -13.92 -6.13
CA THR A 33 -10.59 -14.34 -7.53
C THR A 33 -10.98 -13.21 -8.49
N GLY A 34 -10.17 -13.01 -9.53
CA GLY A 34 -10.39 -11.97 -10.54
C GLY A 34 -9.70 -10.63 -10.23
N ASP A 35 -9.13 -10.47 -9.04
CA ASP A 35 -8.27 -9.33 -8.73
C ASP A 35 -6.96 -9.38 -9.53
N ILE A 36 -6.30 -8.24 -9.64
CA ILE A 36 -4.97 -8.10 -10.26
C ILE A 36 -4.02 -7.60 -9.18
N LEU A 37 -2.97 -8.38 -8.92
CA LEU A 37 -1.93 -8.03 -7.96
C LEU A 37 -0.76 -7.38 -8.69
N GLU A 38 -0.42 -6.15 -8.33
CA GLU A 38 0.71 -5.44 -8.91
C GLU A 38 1.97 -5.74 -8.09
N VAL A 39 2.59 -6.87 -8.40
CA VAL A 39 3.81 -7.28 -7.70
C VAL A 39 4.98 -6.44 -8.20
N MET A 40 5.67 -5.76 -7.29
CA MET A 40 6.92 -5.05 -7.55
C MET A 40 8.07 -5.68 -6.76
N VAL A 41 9.15 -6.04 -7.46
CA VAL A 41 10.36 -6.61 -6.89
C VAL A 41 11.56 -5.71 -7.26
N PRO A 42 12.04 -4.84 -6.36
CA PRO A 42 13.00 -3.77 -6.69
C PRO A 42 14.29 -4.24 -7.39
N ARG A 43 14.78 -5.42 -7.02
CA ARG A 43 16.03 -5.99 -7.55
C ARG A 43 15.81 -6.86 -8.81
N TYR A 44 14.57 -7.12 -9.17
CA TYR A 44 14.16 -8.03 -10.25
C TYR A 44 12.96 -7.42 -11.01
N PRO A 45 13.18 -6.37 -11.81
CA PRO A 45 12.12 -5.71 -12.58
C PRO A 45 11.41 -6.66 -13.55
N GLU A 46 12.06 -7.74 -13.99
CA GLU A 46 11.46 -8.79 -14.82
C GLU A 46 10.32 -9.55 -14.12
N LEU A 47 10.31 -9.57 -12.79
CA LEU A 47 9.22 -10.12 -11.98
C LEU A 47 8.20 -9.05 -11.59
N SER A 48 8.50 -7.78 -11.82
CA SER A 48 7.65 -6.64 -11.48
C SER A 48 6.58 -6.43 -12.56
N LYS A 49 5.47 -7.16 -12.45
CA LYS A 49 4.39 -7.15 -13.42
C LYS A 49 3.04 -7.42 -12.74
N PRO A 50 1.91 -7.03 -13.35
CA PRO A 50 0.60 -7.41 -12.84
C PRO A 50 0.37 -8.92 -12.99
N TYR A 51 -0.03 -9.57 -11.91
CA TYR A 51 -0.41 -10.97 -11.87
C TYR A 51 -1.92 -11.10 -11.58
N PRO A 52 -2.72 -11.62 -12.53
CA PRO A 52 -4.13 -11.86 -12.28
C PRO A 52 -4.32 -13.05 -11.34
N VAL A 53 -5.27 -12.92 -10.41
CA VAL A 53 -5.67 -14.01 -9.52
C VAL A 53 -6.54 -15.00 -10.29
N SER A 54 -6.03 -16.22 -10.44
CA SER A 54 -6.68 -17.36 -11.07
C SER A 54 -8.06 -17.67 -10.44
N PRO A 55 -8.97 -18.33 -11.18
CA PRO A 55 -10.19 -18.93 -10.64
C PRO A 55 -9.98 -19.84 -9.42
N THR A 56 -8.78 -20.40 -9.27
CA THR A 56 -8.36 -21.23 -8.13
C THR A 56 -8.05 -20.40 -6.88
N GLY A 57 -7.85 -19.08 -7.01
CA GLY A 57 -7.45 -18.18 -5.93
C GLY A 57 -5.94 -18.03 -5.75
N GLY A 58 -5.15 -18.44 -6.74
CA GLY A 58 -3.69 -18.26 -6.77
C GLY A 58 -3.21 -17.31 -7.84
N ILE A 59 -1.95 -16.85 -7.72
CA ILE A 59 -1.21 -16.21 -8.80
C ILE A 59 -0.09 -17.12 -9.29
N THR A 60 0.23 -17.06 -10.58
CA THR A 60 1.31 -17.85 -11.18
C THR A 60 2.52 -16.97 -11.42
N LEU A 61 3.59 -17.22 -10.68
CA LEU A 61 4.87 -16.54 -10.80
C LEU A 61 5.83 -17.37 -11.66
N ASP A 62 6.63 -16.72 -12.51
CA ASP A 62 7.49 -17.41 -13.48
C ASP A 62 8.52 -18.36 -12.82
N LEU A 63 9.07 -17.99 -11.65
CA LEU A 63 10.12 -18.77 -10.97
C LEU A 63 9.59 -19.68 -9.85
N VAL A 64 8.46 -19.31 -9.25
CA VAL A 64 7.90 -19.97 -8.06
C VAL A 64 6.76 -20.94 -8.44
N GLY A 65 6.06 -20.67 -9.53
CA GLY A 65 4.82 -21.36 -9.88
C GLY A 65 3.60 -20.76 -9.18
N GLU A 66 2.59 -21.59 -8.91
CA GLU A 66 1.31 -21.14 -8.34
C GLU A 66 1.43 -20.87 -6.83
N VAL A 67 1.00 -19.68 -6.41
CA VAL A 67 0.98 -19.23 -5.01
C VAL A 67 -0.44 -18.85 -4.64
N ALA A 68 -1.00 -19.51 -3.62
CA ALA A 68 -2.33 -19.20 -3.12
C ALA A 68 -2.34 -17.85 -2.39
N VAL A 69 -3.13 -16.90 -2.88
CA VAL A 69 -3.24 -15.53 -2.34
C VAL A 69 -4.64 -15.14 -1.92
N ARG A 70 -5.65 -15.93 -2.30
CA ARG A 70 -7.05 -15.68 -1.96
C ARG A 70 -7.27 -15.63 -0.46
N GLY A 71 -8.02 -14.63 -0.02
CA GLY A 71 -8.31 -14.38 1.37
C GLY A 71 -7.15 -13.76 2.14
N LEU A 72 -5.97 -13.58 1.55
CA LEU A 72 -4.86 -12.88 2.15
C LEU A 72 -4.98 -11.38 1.92
N THR A 73 -4.40 -10.63 2.83
CA THR A 73 -4.23 -9.17 2.75
C THR A 73 -2.92 -8.85 2.03
N ALA A 74 -2.79 -7.64 1.49
CA ALA A 74 -1.54 -7.20 0.85
C ALA A 74 -0.26 -7.53 1.66
N PRO A 75 -0.13 -7.16 2.95
CA PRO A 75 1.08 -7.46 3.72
C PRO A 75 1.32 -8.97 3.96
N GLU A 76 0.25 -9.78 4.04
CA GLU A 76 0.38 -11.23 4.12
C GLU A 76 0.90 -11.83 2.81
N ILE A 77 0.48 -11.26 1.68
CA ILE A 77 0.94 -11.66 0.35
C ILE A 77 2.41 -11.25 0.17
N GLU A 78 2.81 -10.03 0.55
CA GLU A 78 4.21 -9.59 0.52
C GLU A 78 5.11 -10.58 1.26
N ALA A 79 4.77 -10.90 2.51
CA ALA A 79 5.54 -11.83 3.33
C ALA A 79 5.58 -13.26 2.74
N LEU A 80 4.48 -13.71 2.13
CA LEU A 80 4.42 -15.00 1.45
C LEU A 80 5.32 -15.02 0.21
N LEU A 81 5.26 -13.97 -0.60
CA LEU A 81 6.04 -13.84 -1.83
C LEU A 81 7.53 -13.70 -1.54
N GLU A 82 7.92 -12.91 -0.54
CA GLU A 82 9.31 -12.80 -0.11
C GLU A 82 9.89 -14.15 0.29
N ARG A 83 9.15 -14.94 1.08
CA ARG A 83 9.60 -16.28 1.50
C ARG A 83 9.76 -17.22 0.31
N ARG A 84 8.79 -17.24 -0.61
CA ARG A 84 8.82 -18.10 -1.79
C ARG A 84 9.92 -17.70 -2.75
N LEU A 85 10.11 -16.41 -2.98
CA LEU A 85 11.16 -15.91 -3.84
C LEU A 85 12.55 -16.10 -3.22
N ALA A 86 12.69 -16.12 -1.90
CA ALA A 86 13.97 -16.38 -1.22
C ALA A 86 14.55 -17.77 -1.47
N GLU A 87 13.71 -18.74 -1.86
CA GLU A 87 14.17 -20.08 -2.26
C GLU A 87 14.90 -20.06 -3.61
N TYR A 88 14.61 -19.08 -4.47
CA TYR A 88 15.14 -19.00 -5.84
C TYR A 88 16.08 -17.80 -6.05
N LEU A 89 15.91 -16.73 -5.27
CA LEU A 89 16.65 -15.48 -5.36
C LEU A 89 17.47 -15.29 -4.09
N ARG A 90 18.76 -14.92 -4.22
CA ARG A 90 19.64 -14.71 -3.05
C ARG A 90 19.26 -13.48 -2.21
N TYR A 91 18.50 -12.52 -2.76
CA TYR A 91 18.08 -11.28 -2.08
C TYR A 91 16.74 -10.73 -2.61
N PRO A 92 15.59 -11.38 -2.35
CA PRO A 92 14.28 -10.83 -2.64
C PRO A 92 13.84 -9.99 -1.44
N GLN A 93 14.18 -8.71 -1.46
CA GLN A 93 13.86 -7.79 -0.37
C GLN A 93 12.99 -6.66 -0.90
N GLY A 94 11.86 -6.41 -0.22
CA GLY A 94 10.94 -5.33 -0.53
C GLY A 94 9.93 -5.69 -1.64
N VAL A 95 9.31 -6.86 -1.57
CA VAL A 95 8.17 -7.16 -2.44
C VAL A 95 7.00 -6.28 -2.02
N VAL A 96 6.40 -5.57 -2.97
CA VAL A 96 5.22 -4.72 -2.77
C VAL A 96 4.08 -5.25 -3.64
N VAL A 97 2.84 -5.25 -3.13
CA VAL A 97 1.63 -5.70 -3.85
C VAL A 97 0.48 -4.72 -3.77
#